data_AF-A0AAV0UC60-F1
#
_entry.id   AF-A0AAV0UC60-F1
#
_cell.length_a   1.000
_cell.length_b   1.000
_cell.length_c   1.000
_cell.angle_alpha   90.00
_cell.angle_beta   90.00
_cell.angle_gamma   90.00
#
_symmetry.space_group_name_H-M   'P 1'
#
loop_
_entity.id
_entity.type
_entity.pdbx_description
1 polymer ?
#
loop_
_entity_poly.entity_id
_entity_poly.type
_entity_poly.pdbx_seq_one_letter_code
_entity_poly.pdbx_strand_id
1 'polypeptide(L)'
;MARLHENYPRLSKLPKYILEDLHETDGNVIDHITKLYPDFTTKTKVDLVHARAFLNRRKNMVTTLEDAENTIQFIRKTIQSRQQKRAQEMEEEQAEWLRAGSHPNKVFKTLSIAQGTYGRALINPLASPDLEVLRQYIERYNKLFIDAQRKEITLVGTLYEGFGRDLARYLFAASHSPIFGPDAMKMHQTLLEEWYRDGMTIDAAADKLGIATTTVKGTWIKYLYTFIEYSALLHTKGRVKEGTTFSYLKTRIGDYFFSLLIADARNLGNTYLVDWEKELFKIWKKEGVTPNDLYRKVILRTKYYKSDPDRMLEEVIRNRFATWWNKNEFN
;
A
#
# COMPACT_ATOMS: atom_id res chain seq x y z
N MET A 1 -0.73 24.02 -11.66
CA MET A 1 -0.91 25.32 -10.99
C MET A 1 -0.11 25.45 -9.70
N ALA A 2 -0.38 24.72 -8.61
CA ALA A 2 0.35 24.88 -7.33
C ALA A 2 1.89 24.84 -7.47
N ARG A 3 2.44 23.82 -8.16
CA ARG A 3 3.89 23.72 -8.44
C ARG A 3 4.44 24.79 -9.39
N LEU A 4 3.58 25.39 -10.23
CA LEU A 4 3.98 26.50 -11.10
C LEU A 4 4.21 27.75 -10.27
N HIS A 5 3.33 28.01 -9.29
CA HIS A 5 3.45 29.14 -8.38
C HIS A 5 4.60 28.98 -7.39
N GLU A 6 4.90 27.76 -6.96
CA GLU A 6 6.05 27.46 -6.12
C GLU A 6 7.37 27.79 -6.83
N ASN A 7 7.50 27.38 -8.09
CA ASN A 7 8.72 27.61 -8.89
C ASN A 7 8.80 29.02 -9.47
N TYR A 8 7.66 29.68 -9.71
CA TYR A 8 7.57 31.04 -10.26
C TYR A 8 6.59 31.91 -9.46
N PRO A 9 6.96 32.37 -8.26
CA PRO A 9 6.04 33.07 -7.34
C PRO A 9 5.41 34.35 -7.92
N ARG A 10 6.07 34.98 -8.88
CA ARG A 10 5.57 36.19 -9.55
C ARG A 10 4.36 35.92 -10.44
N LEU A 11 4.25 34.69 -10.96
CA LEU A 11 3.12 34.27 -11.79
C LEU A 11 1.86 34.02 -10.96
N SER A 12 1.97 33.85 -9.64
CA SER A 12 0.82 33.68 -8.74
C SER A 12 -0.09 34.90 -8.64
N LYS A 13 0.43 36.07 -9.05
CA LYS A 13 -0.31 37.34 -9.09
C LYS A 13 -0.99 37.59 -10.44
N LEU A 14 -0.75 36.73 -11.43
CA LEU A 14 -1.39 36.88 -12.75
C LEU A 14 -2.84 36.37 -12.69
N PRO A 15 -3.76 37.01 -13.43
CA PRO A 15 -5.09 36.48 -13.63
C PRO A 15 -5.06 35.04 -14.15
N LYS A 16 -6.00 34.22 -13.65
CA LYS A 16 -6.08 32.78 -13.93
C LYS A 16 -6.11 32.46 -15.43
N TYR A 17 -6.82 33.27 -16.23
CA TYR A 17 -6.93 33.05 -17.68
C TYR A 17 -5.59 33.21 -18.40
N ILE A 18 -4.69 34.09 -17.97
CA ILE A 18 -3.32 34.20 -18.54
C ILE A 18 -2.52 32.93 -18.31
N LEU A 19 -2.73 32.30 -17.15
CA LEU A 19 -2.07 31.04 -16.81
C LEU A 19 -2.72 29.85 -17.54
N GLU A 20 -3.99 29.96 -17.93
CA GLU A 20 -4.69 29.00 -18.78
C GLU A 20 -4.24 29.13 -20.24
N ASP A 21 -4.05 30.35 -20.76
CA ASP A 21 -3.52 30.61 -22.10
C ASP A 21 -2.09 30.03 -22.26
N LEU A 22 -1.27 30.06 -21.21
CA LEU A 22 0.06 29.40 -21.19
C LEU A 22 0.01 27.88 -21.45
N HIS A 23 -1.15 27.23 -21.27
CA HIS A 23 -1.35 25.82 -21.57
C HIS A 23 -1.73 25.55 -23.03
N GLU A 24 -2.11 26.57 -23.81
CA GLU A 24 -2.47 26.43 -25.22
C GLU A 24 -1.24 26.19 -26.12
N THR A 25 -1.46 25.43 -27.20
CA THR A 25 -0.40 24.85 -28.04
C THR A 25 0.28 25.80 -28.99
N ASP A 26 -0.25 27.00 -29.21
CA ASP A 26 0.24 27.86 -30.28
C ASP A 26 1.56 28.53 -29.92
N GLY A 27 2.56 28.38 -30.80
CA GLY A 27 3.93 28.85 -30.59
C GLY A 27 4.05 30.33 -30.16
N ASN A 28 3.04 31.13 -30.44
CA ASN A 28 3.03 32.58 -30.21
C ASN A 28 2.34 33.04 -28.91
N VAL A 29 1.93 32.15 -28.01
CA VAL A 29 1.25 32.51 -26.75
C VAL A 29 2.07 33.51 -25.90
N ILE A 30 3.40 33.36 -25.83
CA ILE A 30 4.23 34.31 -25.06
C ILE A 30 4.25 35.70 -25.70
N ASP A 31 4.33 35.76 -27.02
CA ASP A 31 4.27 37.03 -27.76
C ASP A 31 2.88 37.67 -27.64
N HIS A 32 1.82 36.87 -27.64
CA HIS A 32 0.46 37.33 -27.42
C HIS A 32 0.28 37.92 -26.02
N ILE A 33 0.67 37.18 -24.97
CA ILE A 33 0.63 37.66 -23.58
C ILE A 33 1.50 38.92 -23.40
N THR A 34 2.68 38.96 -24.02
CA THR A 34 3.58 40.11 -23.93
C THR A 34 3.03 41.34 -24.65
N LYS A 35 2.25 41.17 -25.72
CA LYS A 35 1.54 42.26 -26.40
C LYS A 35 0.36 42.78 -25.59
N LEU A 36 -0.38 41.90 -24.92
CA LEU A 36 -1.52 42.27 -24.09
C LEU A 36 -1.10 42.97 -22.78
N TYR A 37 0.10 42.68 -22.29
CA TYR A 37 0.64 43.21 -21.02
C TYR A 37 2.04 43.83 -21.22
N PRO A 38 2.12 45.01 -21.87
CA PRO A 38 3.39 45.64 -22.19
C PRO A 38 4.18 46.08 -20.95
N ASP A 39 3.49 46.32 -19.84
CA ASP A 39 3.99 46.70 -18.52
C ASP A 39 4.67 45.56 -17.75
N PHE A 40 4.64 44.33 -18.26
CA PHE A 40 5.39 43.23 -17.67
C PHE A 40 6.88 43.54 -17.63
N THR A 41 7.46 43.45 -16.43
CA THR A 41 8.90 43.59 -16.26
C THR A 41 9.64 42.52 -17.05
N THR A 42 10.87 42.81 -17.48
CA THR A 42 11.77 41.84 -18.14
C THR A 42 11.85 40.52 -17.37
N LYS A 43 11.84 40.58 -16.04
CA LYS A 43 11.90 39.39 -15.17
C LYS A 43 10.60 38.58 -15.20
N THR A 44 9.44 39.21 -15.31
CA THR A 44 8.15 38.52 -15.50
C THR A 44 8.11 37.80 -16.87
N LYS A 45 8.64 38.43 -17.93
CA LYS A 45 8.73 37.82 -19.27
C LYS A 45 9.63 36.58 -19.28
N VAL A 46 10.77 36.63 -18.59
CA VAL A 46 11.66 35.47 -18.43
C VAL A 46 10.98 34.33 -17.64
N ASP A 47 10.25 34.67 -16.57
CA ASP A 47 9.50 33.67 -15.80
C ASP A 47 8.41 32.99 -16.64
N LEU A 48 7.73 33.71 -17.54
CA LEU A 48 6.74 33.14 -18.48
C LEU A 48 7.38 32.16 -19.48
N VAL A 49 8.57 32.48 -20.02
CA VAL A 49 9.33 31.58 -20.90
C VAL A 49 9.74 30.31 -20.19
N HIS A 50 10.27 30.42 -18.98
CA HIS A 50 10.67 29.27 -18.17
C HIS A 50 9.47 28.42 -17.73
N ALA A 51 8.38 29.04 -17.32
CA ALA A 51 7.13 28.37 -16.98
C ALA A 51 6.58 27.58 -18.17
N ARG A 52 6.59 28.15 -19.37
CA ARG A 52 6.18 27.45 -20.60
C ARG A 52 7.12 26.30 -20.94
N ALA A 53 8.43 26.48 -20.84
CA ALA A 53 9.39 25.41 -21.04
C ALA A 53 9.19 24.26 -20.04
N PHE A 54 8.88 24.57 -18.77
CA PHE A 54 8.54 23.59 -17.75
C PHE A 54 7.23 22.84 -18.08
N LEU A 55 6.19 23.56 -18.52
CA LEU A 55 4.92 22.98 -18.94
C LEU A 55 5.07 22.10 -20.18
N ASN A 56 5.87 22.52 -21.17
CA ASN A 56 6.17 21.74 -22.37
C ASN A 56 7.00 20.48 -22.04
N ARG A 57 8.01 20.57 -21.17
CA ARG A 57 8.74 19.38 -20.69
C ARG A 57 7.81 18.41 -19.96
N ARG A 58 6.86 18.92 -19.18
CA ARG A 58 5.88 18.10 -18.47
C ARG A 58 4.85 17.48 -19.42
N LYS A 59 4.42 18.23 -20.45
CA LYS A 59 3.55 17.73 -21.51
C LYS A 59 4.25 16.61 -22.26
N ASN A 60 5.50 16.80 -22.65
CA ASN A 60 6.31 15.80 -23.36
C ASN A 60 6.78 14.61 -22.50
N MET A 61 6.73 14.70 -21.16
CA MET A 61 6.94 13.56 -20.26
C MET A 61 5.68 12.72 -20.04
N VAL A 62 4.51 13.18 -20.51
CA VAL A 62 3.20 12.57 -20.24
C VAL A 62 2.35 12.55 -21.52
N THR A 63 2.91 12.15 -22.66
CA THR A 63 2.18 12.18 -23.94
C THR A 63 1.54 10.86 -24.35
N THR A 64 1.96 9.69 -23.86
CA THR A 64 1.23 8.44 -24.13
C THR A 64 1.33 7.43 -22.98
N LEU A 65 0.33 6.53 -22.85
CA LEU A 65 0.40 5.35 -21.98
C LEU A 65 1.65 4.51 -22.28
N GLU A 66 2.06 4.50 -23.55
CA GLU A 66 3.26 3.84 -24.05
C GLU A 66 4.55 4.43 -23.47
N ASP A 67 4.67 5.76 -23.36
CA ASP A 67 5.82 6.42 -22.73
C ASP A 67 5.94 6.06 -21.24
N ALA A 68 4.80 5.97 -20.55
CA ALA A 68 4.76 5.57 -19.14
C ALA A 68 5.21 4.11 -18.97
N GLU A 69 4.71 3.20 -19.81
CA GLU A 69 5.12 1.80 -19.78
C GLU A 69 6.60 1.63 -20.12
N ASN A 70 7.09 2.31 -21.17
CA ASN A 70 8.51 2.31 -21.53
C ASN A 70 9.40 2.81 -20.38
N THR A 71 8.96 3.86 -19.68
CA THR A 71 9.65 4.38 -18.50
C THR A 71 9.66 3.37 -17.35
N ILE A 72 8.52 2.73 -17.07
CA ILE A 72 8.40 1.68 -16.04
C ILE A 72 9.35 0.51 -16.36
N GLN A 73 9.35 0.06 -17.61
CA GLN A 73 10.21 -1.04 -18.07
C GLN A 73 11.70 -0.67 -17.98
N PHE A 74 12.08 0.56 -18.35
CA PHE A 74 13.44 1.05 -18.17
C PHE A 74 13.87 1.07 -16.70
N ILE A 75 13.01 1.54 -15.79
CA ILE A 75 13.29 1.56 -14.35
C ILE A 75 13.45 0.13 -13.81
N ARG A 76 12.55 -0.79 -14.18
CA ARG A 76 12.64 -2.21 -13.80
C ARG A 76 13.97 -2.82 -14.23
N LYS A 77 14.34 -2.67 -15.51
CA LYS A 77 15.63 -3.15 -16.05
C LYS A 77 16.81 -2.55 -15.29
N THR A 78 16.77 -1.25 -14.99
CA THR A 78 17.84 -0.57 -14.24
C THR A 78 18.00 -1.15 -12.83
N ILE A 79 16.90 -1.39 -12.11
CA ILE A 79 16.93 -2.00 -10.77
C ILE A 79 17.49 -3.43 -10.86
N GLN A 80 17.00 -4.23 -11.81
CA GLN A 80 17.45 -5.60 -12.01
C GLN A 80 18.95 -5.67 -12.35
N SER A 81 19.44 -4.81 -13.26
CA SER A 81 20.86 -4.78 -13.60
C SER A 81 21.74 -4.38 -12.42
N ARG A 82 21.29 -3.45 -11.57
CA ARG A 82 22.01 -3.09 -10.33
C ARG A 82 22.05 -4.25 -9.34
N GLN A 83 20.92 -4.94 -9.15
CA GLN A 83 20.82 -6.12 -8.31
C GLN A 83 21.73 -7.26 -8.79
N GLN A 84 21.74 -7.54 -10.10
CA GLN A 84 22.62 -8.55 -10.70
C GLN A 84 24.10 -8.19 -10.56
N LYS A 85 24.46 -6.93 -10.85
CA LYS A 85 25.82 -6.45 -10.67
C LYS A 85 26.27 -6.59 -9.23
N ARG A 86 25.41 -6.23 -8.26
CA ARG A 86 25.68 -6.40 -6.84
C ARG A 86 25.88 -7.86 -6.45
N ALA A 87 25.05 -8.77 -6.98
CA ALA A 87 25.20 -10.21 -6.76
C ALA A 87 26.54 -10.75 -7.28
N GLN A 88 26.99 -10.29 -8.45
CA GLN A 88 28.30 -10.62 -9.02
C GLN A 88 29.46 -10.07 -8.17
N GLU A 89 29.38 -8.80 -7.75
CA GLU A 89 30.38 -8.17 -6.88
C GLU A 89 30.51 -8.90 -5.52
N MET A 90 29.47 -9.61 -5.09
CA MET A 90 29.41 -10.33 -3.82
C MET A 90 29.60 -11.86 -3.94
N GLU A 91 30.07 -12.37 -5.09
CA GLU A 91 30.22 -13.82 -5.27
C GLU A 91 31.22 -14.46 -4.30
N GLU A 92 32.34 -13.80 -4.02
CA GLU A 92 33.35 -14.30 -3.08
C GLU A 92 32.81 -14.37 -1.65
N GLU A 93 32.14 -13.31 -1.20
CA GLU A 93 31.52 -13.27 0.13
C GLU A 93 30.40 -14.32 0.26
N GLN A 94 29.59 -14.51 -0.79
CA GLN A 94 28.61 -15.60 -0.84
C GLN A 94 29.28 -16.98 -0.72
N ALA A 95 30.43 -17.20 -1.38
CA ALA A 95 31.18 -18.44 -1.28
C ALA A 95 31.76 -18.65 0.13
N GLU A 96 32.19 -17.59 0.82
CA GLU A 96 32.59 -17.65 2.22
C GLU A 96 31.44 -18.04 3.15
N TRP A 97 30.27 -17.41 2.99
CA TRP A 97 29.09 -17.75 3.76
C TRP A 97 28.66 -19.21 3.55
N LEU A 98 28.72 -19.72 2.31
CA LEU A 98 28.44 -21.11 1.99
C LEU A 98 29.46 -22.05 2.62
N ARG A 99 30.76 -21.76 2.52
CA ARG A 99 31.83 -22.54 3.18
C ARG A 99 31.64 -22.62 4.70
N ALA A 100 31.18 -21.53 5.30
CA ALA A 100 30.84 -21.45 6.72
C ALA A 100 29.49 -22.10 7.07
N GLY A 101 28.72 -22.59 6.10
CA GLY A 101 27.38 -23.14 6.31
C GLY A 101 26.40 -22.13 6.90
N SER A 102 26.56 -20.84 6.60
CA SER A 102 25.74 -19.79 7.21
C SER A 102 24.28 -19.90 6.76
N HIS A 103 23.35 -20.05 7.70
CA HIS A 103 21.93 -20.10 7.36
C HIS A 103 21.47 -18.80 6.66
N PRO A 104 20.60 -18.85 5.63
CA PRO A 104 20.12 -17.66 4.91
C PRO A 104 19.58 -16.54 5.81
N ASN A 105 18.85 -16.86 6.88
CA ASN A 105 18.41 -15.84 7.86
C ASN A 105 19.56 -15.07 8.53
N LYS A 106 20.75 -15.68 8.69
CA LYS A 106 21.94 -15.00 9.21
C LYS A 106 22.52 -14.06 8.15
N VAL A 107 22.60 -14.52 6.90
CA VAL A 107 23.05 -13.71 5.76
C VAL A 107 22.11 -12.53 5.50
N PHE A 108 20.80 -12.72 5.60
CA PHE A 108 19.84 -11.61 5.49
C PHE A 108 20.16 -10.46 6.45
N LYS A 109 20.62 -10.77 7.68
CA LYS A 109 20.97 -9.76 8.70
C LYS A 109 22.27 -9.02 8.39
N THR A 110 23.17 -9.58 7.59
CA THR A 110 24.41 -8.90 7.17
C THR A 110 24.17 -7.98 5.97
N LEU A 111 23.14 -8.27 5.17
CA LEU A 111 22.77 -7.48 4.00
C LEU A 111 22.03 -6.19 4.38
N SER A 112 22.15 -5.17 3.52
CA SER A 112 21.52 -3.86 3.71
C SER A 112 20.00 -3.90 3.57
N ILE A 113 19.44 -5.00 3.04
CA ILE A 113 17.99 -5.25 3.03
C ILE A 113 17.42 -5.14 4.44
N ALA A 114 18.16 -5.62 5.46
CA ALA A 114 17.73 -5.56 6.85
C ALA A 114 17.87 -4.16 7.47
N GLN A 115 18.80 -3.34 6.97
CA GLN A 115 19.15 -2.03 7.56
C GLN A 115 18.11 -0.94 7.28
N GLY A 116 17.28 -1.10 6.25
CA GLY A 116 16.16 -0.20 5.94
C GLY A 116 15.02 -0.17 6.96
N THR A 117 15.12 -0.96 8.04
CA THR A 117 14.11 -1.01 9.12
C THR A 117 14.34 0.05 10.21
N TYR A 118 15.55 0.62 10.30
CA TYR A 118 15.93 1.57 11.36
C TYR A 118 15.91 3.02 10.88
N GLY A 119 14.71 3.54 10.57
CA GLY A 119 14.53 4.99 10.44
C GLY A 119 13.53 5.45 9.39
N ARG A 120 12.23 5.38 9.72
CA ARG A 120 11.06 6.09 9.14
C ARG A 120 10.82 6.12 7.61
N ALA A 121 11.81 5.92 6.76
CA ALA A 121 11.64 5.71 5.33
C ALA A 121 11.40 4.22 5.10
N LEU A 122 10.20 3.86 4.64
CA LEU A 122 9.92 2.51 4.17
C LEU A 122 10.84 2.21 2.97
N ILE A 123 11.94 1.51 3.20
CA ILE A 123 12.73 0.96 2.08
C ILE A 123 11.96 -0.25 1.55
N ASN A 124 11.51 -0.17 0.30
CA ASN A 124 10.91 -1.32 -0.37
C ASN A 124 11.99 -2.41 -0.52
N PRO A 125 11.84 -3.60 0.12
CA PRO A 125 12.86 -4.65 0.03
C PRO A 125 13.10 -5.10 -1.41
N LEU A 126 12.11 -4.94 -2.29
CA LEU A 126 12.20 -5.26 -3.71
C LEU A 126 13.14 -4.35 -4.50
N ALA A 127 13.40 -3.15 -3.98
CA ALA A 127 14.31 -2.18 -4.59
C ALA A 127 15.76 -2.33 -4.09
N SER A 128 16.00 -3.18 -3.09
CA SER A 128 17.34 -3.32 -2.51
C SER A 128 18.30 -3.95 -3.52
N PRO A 129 19.53 -3.41 -3.70
CA PRO A 129 20.54 -4.04 -4.56
C PRO A 129 20.94 -5.43 -4.02
N ASP A 130 20.81 -5.67 -2.72
CA ASP A 130 21.20 -6.93 -2.08
C ASP A 130 20.15 -8.04 -2.21
N LEU A 131 18.94 -7.76 -2.75
CA LEU A 131 17.88 -8.76 -2.87
C LEU A 131 18.30 -9.97 -3.71
N GLU A 132 19.01 -9.71 -4.80
CA GLU A 132 19.48 -10.76 -5.71
C GLU A 132 20.68 -11.51 -5.14
N VAL A 133 21.54 -10.85 -4.35
CA VAL A 133 22.58 -11.53 -3.55
C VAL A 133 21.93 -12.58 -2.66
N LEU A 134 20.88 -12.21 -1.92
CA LEU A 134 20.18 -13.13 -1.03
C LEU A 134 19.48 -14.26 -1.78
N ARG A 135 18.84 -13.95 -2.91
CA ARG A 135 18.16 -14.96 -3.75
C ARG A 135 19.15 -16.03 -4.22
N GLN A 136 20.25 -15.63 -4.83
CA GLN A 136 21.26 -16.56 -5.35
C GLN A 136 21.91 -17.36 -4.21
N TYR A 137 22.17 -16.71 -3.07
CA TYR A 137 22.67 -17.39 -1.89
C TYR A 137 21.73 -18.50 -1.41
N ILE A 138 20.42 -18.21 -1.28
CA ILE A 138 19.40 -19.20 -0.87
C ILE A 138 19.37 -20.37 -1.85
N GLU A 139 19.39 -20.11 -3.16
CA GLU A 139 19.38 -21.17 -4.17
C GLU A 139 20.60 -22.08 -4.07
N ARG A 140 21.81 -21.52 -3.90
CA ARG A 140 23.05 -22.28 -3.72
C ARG A 140 23.05 -23.04 -2.39
N TYR A 141 22.56 -22.41 -1.32
CA TYR A 141 22.45 -23.01 0.00
C TYR A 141 21.51 -24.22 -0.02
N ASN A 142 20.32 -24.08 -0.62
CA ASN A 142 19.36 -25.18 -0.72
C ASN A 142 19.94 -26.36 -1.50
N LYS A 143 20.66 -26.11 -2.61
CA LYS A 143 21.31 -27.17 -3.39
C LYS A 143 22.37 -27.95 -2.61
N LEU A 144 23.06 -27.31 -1.66
CA LEU A 144 24.19 -27.91 -0.94
C LEU A 144 23.80 -28.54 0.41
N PHE A 145 22.83 -27.96 1.12
CA PHE A 145 22.58 -28.26 2.53
C PHE A 145 21.17 -28.80 2.84
N ILE A 146 20.25 -28.78 1.89
CA ILE A 146 18.91 -29.33 2.07
C ILE A 146 18.89 -30.76 1.50
N ASP A 147 18.75 -31.73 2.39
CA ASP A 147 18.49 -33.12 2.04
C ASP A 147 16.99 -33.36 1.78
N ALA A 148 16.64 -34.56 1.33
CA ALA A 148 15.25 -34.92 1.01
C ALA A 148 14.26 -34.81 2.19
N GLN A 149 14.74 -34.65 3.43
CA GLN A 149 13.89 -34.55 4.63
C GLN A 149 13.73 -33.12 5.14
N ARG A 150 14.51 -32.16 4.63
CA ARG A 150 14.45 -30.76 5.07
C ARG A 150 13.57 -29.92 4.15
N LYS A 151 12.82 -29.00 4.76
CA LYS A 151 12.03 -28.00 4.03
C LYS A 151 12.97 -27.00 3.37
N GLU A 152 12.74 -26.76 2.08
CA GLU A 152 13.46 -25.73 1.33
C GLU A 152 13.30 -24.35 1.98
N ILE A 153 14.40 -23.59 2.06
CA ILE A 153 14.38 -22.22 2.53
C ILE A 153 13.99 -21.32 1.37
N THR A 154 12.97 -20.49 1.53
CA THR A 154 12.51 -19.60 0.46
C THR A 154 12.96 -18.16 0.71
N LEU A 155 13.03 -17.36 -0.37
CA LEU A 155 13.29 -15.92 -0.26
C LEU A 155 12.21 -15.23 0.58
N VAL A 156 10.94 -15.56 0.35
CA VAL A 156 9.81 -14.97 1.08
C VAL A 156 9.87 -15.35 2.56
N GLY A 157 10.13 -16.62 2.89
CA GLY A 157 10.31 -17.06 4.27
C GLY A 157 11.47 -16.35 4.95
N THR A 158 12.62 -16.22 4.27
CA THR A 158 13.80 -15.51 4.81
C THR A 158 13.50 -14.02 5.07
N LEU A 159 12.85 -13.34 4.12
CA LEU A 159 12.42 -11.96 4.30
C LEU A 159 11.38 -11.84 5.43
N TYR A 160 10.50 -12.83 5.57
CA TYR A 160 9.46 -12.82 6.59
C TYR A 160 10.06 -12.97 7.99
N GLU A 161 11.05 -13.84 8.17
CA GLU A 161 11.82 -13.96 9.41
C GLU A 161 12.55 -12.65 9.76
N GLY A 162 12.97 -11.90 8.75
CA GLY A 162 13.66 -10.62 8.89
C GLY A 162 12.75 -9.43 9.23
N PHE A 163 11.67 -9.26 8.47
CA PHE A 163 10.75 -8.13 8.57
C PHE A 163 9.52 -8.40 9.45
N GLY A 164 9.28 -9.67 9.81
CA GLY A 164 8.08 -10.10 10.50
C GLY A 164 6.81 -9.79 9.70
N ARG A 165 5.73 -9.48 10.43
CA ARG A 165 4.42 -9.15 9.84
C ARG A 165 4.45 -7.93 8.92
N ASP A 166 5.41 -7.02 9.07
CA ASP A 166 5.53 -5.84 8.22
C ASP A 166 5.85 -6.20 6.77
N LEU A 167 6.41 -7.39 6.49
CA LEU A 167 6.62 -7.85 5.11
C LEU A 167 5.31 -7.91 4.33
N ALA A 168 4.25 -8.47 4.93
CA ALA A 168 2.95 -8.58 4.26
C ALA A 168 2.41 -7.21 3.84
N ARG A 169 2.56 -6.21 4.72
CA ARG A 169 2.22 -4.82 4.42
C ARG A 169 3.06 -4.26 3.27
N TYR A 170 4.38 -4.51 3.27
CA TYR A 170 5.26 -4.01 2.22
C TYR A 170 4.92 -4.61 0.87
N LEU A 171 4.70 -5.92 0.81
CA LEU A 171 4.35 -6.60 -0.43
C LEU A 171 2.99 -6.15 -0.96
N PHE A 172 1.99 -6.00 -0.09
CA PHE A 172 0.68 -5.49 -0.50
C PHE A 172 0.74 -4.03 -1.00
N ALA A 173 1.48 -3.15 -0.32
CA ALA A 173 1.64 -1.78 -0.80
C ALA A 173 2.42 -1.74 -2.14
N ALA A 174 3.47 -2.54 -2.26
CA ALA A 174 4.28 -2.62 -3.47
C ALA A 174 3.54 -3.28 -4.65
N SER A 175 2.52 -4.11 -4.41
CA SER A 175 1.72 -4.75 -5.47
C SER A 175 0.93 -3.73 -6.30
N HIS A 176 0.68 -2.55 -5.75
CA HIS A 176 0.03 -1.42 -6.43
C HIS A 176 1.04 -0.49 -7.12
N SER A 177 2.34 -0.74 -6.96
CA SER A 177 3.38 0.04 -7.65
C SER A 177 3.44 -0.35 -9.12
N PRO A 178 3.49 0.60 -10.07
CA PRO A 178 3.74 0.26 -11.46
C PRO A 178 5.11 -0.39 -11.65
N ILE A 179 6.11 -0.09 -10.81
CA ILE A 179 7.47 -0.63 -10.94
C ILE A 179 7.55 -2.04 -10.36
N PHE A 180 7.04 -2.25 -9.15
CA PHE A 180 7.22 -3.51 -8.41
C PHE A 180 5.98 -4.41 -8.37
N GLY A 181 4.86 -3.96 -8.93
CA GLY A 181 3.54 -4.57 -8.76
C GLY A 181 3.50 -6.08 -9.01
N PRO A 182 3.95 -6.56 -10.19
CA PRO A 182 3.94 -7.97 -10.52
C PRO A 182 4.79 -8.82 -9.55
N ASP A 183 6.02 -8.41 -9.25
CA ASP A 183 6.92 -9.16 -8.37
C ASP A 183 6.44 -9.16 -6.92
N ALA A 184 5.95 -8.01 -6.45
CA ALA A 184 5.38 -7.86 -5.12
C ALA A 184 4.13 -8.72 -4.94
N MET A 185 3.23 -8.73 -5.94
CA MET A 185 2.04 -9.58 -5.95
C MET A 185 2.42 -11.06 -5.90
N LYS A 186 3.38 -11.50 -6.74
CA LYS A 186 3.85 -12.88 -6.73
C LYS A 186 4.46 -13.28 -5.39
N MET A 187 5.28 -12.42 -4.78
CA MET A 187 5.86 -12.67 -3.46
C MET A 187 4.81 -12.67 -2.35
N HIS A 188 3.79 -11.82 -2.46
CA HIS A 188 2.67 -11.79 -1.51
C HIS A 188 1.84 -13.06 -1.59
N GLN A 189 1.49 -13.52 -2.79
CA GLN A 189 0.81 -14.81 -3.00
C GLN A 189 1.64 -15.97 -2.46
N THR A 190 2.95 -15.97 -2.75
CA THR A 190 3.88 -16.96 -2.20
C THR A 190 3.80 -16.97 -0.67
N LEU A 191 3.85 -15.81 0.00
CA LEU A 191 3.72 -15.71 1.47
C LEU A 191 2.45 -16.38 1.99
N LEU A 192 1.30 -16.13 1.33
CA LEU A 192 0.01 -16.73 1.71
C LEU A 192 0.01 -18.24 1.50
N GLU A 193 0.60 -18.73 0.39
CA GLU A 193 0.76 -20.14 0.12
C GLU A 193 1.68 -20.84 1.12
N GLU A 194 2.74 -20.17 1.59
CA GLU A 194 3.59 -20.70 2.65
C GLU A 194 2.82 -20.83 3.96
N TRP A 195 2.05 -19.81 4.35
CA TRP A 195 1.19 -19.88 5.54
C TRP A 195 0.18 -21.02 5.42
N TYR A 196 -0.43 -21.17 4.25
CA TYR A 196 -1.33 -22.29 3.96
C TYR A 196 -0.62 -23.64 4.09
N ARG A 197 0.51 -23.84 3.41
CA ARG A 197 1.29 -25.08 3.46
C ARG A 197 1.70 -25.43 4.89
N ASP A 198 2.05 -24.43 5.68
CA ASP A 198 2.48 -24.58 7.08
C ASP A 198 1.32 -24.83 8.06
N GLY A 199 0.10 -25.00 7.56
CA GLY A 199 -1.05 -25.34 8.41
C GLY A 199 -1.60 -24.16 9.21
N MET A 200 -1.23 -22.92 8.87
CA MET A 200 -1.68 -21.75 9.63
C MET A 200 -3.20 -21.63 9.58
N THR A 201 -3.81 -21.43 10.75
CA THR A 201 -5.26 -21.25 10.87
C THR A 201 -5.63 -19.77 10.64
N ILE A 202 -6.92 -19.50 10.45
CA ILE A 202 -7.41 -18.11 10.36
C ILE A 202 -7.12 -17.33 11.65
N ASP A 203 -7.26 -17.96 12.82
CA ASP A 203 -6.93 -17.34 14.11
C ASP A 203 -5.43 -17.04 14.24
N ALA A 204 -4.58 -18.01 13.88
CA ALA A 204 -3.13 -17.80 13.91
C ALA A 204 -2.71 -16.68 12.96
N ALA A 205 -3.31 -16.58 11.76
CA ALA A 205 -3.05 -15.48 10.83
C ALA A 205 -3.53 -14.12 11.39
N ALA A 206 -4.71 -14.08 12.01
CA ALA A 206 -5.24 -12.88 12.65
C ALA A 206 -4.31 -12.38 13.77
N ASP A 207 -3.86 -13.28 14.65
CA ASP A 207 -2.94 -12.96 15.73
C ASP A 207 -1.57 -12.53 15.20
N LYS A 208 -1.03 -13.23 14.19
CA LYS A 208 0.25 -12.91 13.55
C LYS A 208 0.24 -11.53 12.88
N LEU A 209 -0.88 -11.14 12.29
CA LEU A 209 -1.10 -9.81 11.71
C LEU A 209 -1.52 -8.76 12.77
N GLY A 210 -1.79 -9.16 14.01
CA GLY A 210 -2.26 -8.29 15.08
C GLY A 210 -3.69 -7.77 14.89
N ILE A 211 -4.53 -8.46 14.10
CA ILE A 211 -5.91 -7.99 13.83
C ILE A 211 -6.72 -7.87 15.12
N ALA A 212 -6.56 -8.80 16.06
CA ALA A 212 -7.30 -8.79 17.33
C ALA A 212 -6.73 -7.82 18.39
N THR A 213 -5.43 -7.56 18.38
CA THR A 213 -4.74 -6.79 19.44
C THR A 213 -4.62 -5.29 19.15
N THR A 214 -4.90 -4.86 17.92
CA THR A 214 -4.55 -3.50 17.45
C THR A 214 -5.75 -2.56 17.38
N THR A 215 -6.77 -2.81 18.19
CA THR A 215 -8.07 -2.11 18.19
C THR A 215 -8.01 -0.59 18.39
N VAL A 216 -6.87 -0.03 18.80
CA VAL A 216 -6.79 1.35 19.32
C VAL A 216 -6.26 2.39 18.32
N LYS A 217 -5.74 2.04 17.12
CA LYS A 217 -5.02 3.04 16.28
C LYS A 217 -5.16 2.94 14.75
N GLY A 218 -6.17 2.25 14.21
CA GLY A 218 -6.36 2.11 12.75
C GLY A 218 -5.19 1.43 12.02
N THR A 219 -4.17 0.94 12.73
CA THR A 219 -2.97 0.37 12.11
C THR A 219 -3.18 -1.02 11.54
N TRP A 220 -4.29 -1.67 11.88
CA TRP A 220 -4.66 -2.99 11.38
C TRP A 220 -5.18 -2.94 9.94
N ILE A 221 -5.65 -1.79 9.43
CA ILE A 221 -6.12 -1.68 8.04
C ILE A 221 -5.04 -2.05 7.02
N LYS A 222 -3.79 -1.78 7.39
CA LYS A 222 -2.58 -2.08 6.62
C LYS A 222 -2.37 -3.59 6.43
N TYR A 223 -2.97 -4.41 7.30
CA TYR A 223 -2.87 -5.86 7.31
C TYR A 223 -4.19 -6.53 6.92
N LEU A 224 -5.31 -5.78 6.93
CA LEU A 224 -6.64 -6.31 6.66
C LEU A 224 -6.70 -7.00 5.29
N TYR A 225 -6.09 -6.41 4.25
CA TYR A 225 -6.12 -7.01 2.92
C TYR A 225 -5.39 -8.35 2.85
N THR A 226 -4.19 -8.45 3.46
CA THR A 226 -3.49 -9.74 3.58
C THR A 226 -4.36 -10.76 4.32
N PHE A 227 -5.04 -10.34 5.38
CA PHE A 227 -5.93 -11.21 6.13
C PHE A 227 -7.15 -11.67 5.31
N ILE A 228 -7.77 -10.76 4.54
CA ILE A 228 -8.89 -11.05 3.63
C ILE A 228 -8.45 -12.08 2.57
N GLU A 229 -7.34 -11.84 1.90
CA GLU A 229 -6.83 -12.75 0.86
C GLU A 229 -6.46 -14.11 1.43
N TYR A 230 -5.84 -14.16 2.62
CA TYR A 230 -5.54 -15.42 3.28
C TYR A 230 -6.80 -16.21 3.66
N SER A 231 -7.81 -15.53 4.21
CA SER A 231 -9.10 -16.14 4.51
C SER A 231 -9.79 -16.68 3.25
N ALA A 232 -9.70 -15.94 2.13
CA ALA A 232 -10.22 -16.39 0.84
C ALA A 232 -9.47 -17.63 0.32
N LEU A 233 -8.15 -17.68 0.49
CA LEU A 233 -7.33 -18.84 0.14
C LEU A 233 -7.72 -20.07 0.97
N LEU A 234 -7.90 -19.92 2.28
CA LEU A 234 -8.34 -21.01 3.16
C LEU A 234 -9.70 -21.58 2.75
N HIS A 235 -10.66 -20.71 2.41
CA HIS A 235 -11.98 -21.10 1.94
C HIS A 235 -11.91 -21.82 0.58
N THR A 236 -11.18 -21.24 -0.40
CA THR A 236 -11.01 -21.81 -1.74
C THR A 236 -10.34 -23.19 -1.72
N LYS A 237 -9.45 -23.43 -0.75
CA LYS A 237 -8.77 -24.72 -0.57
C LYS A 237 -9.52 -25.68 0.38
N GLY A 238 -10.74 -25.33 0.82
CA GLY A 238 -11.60 -26.21 1.62
C GLY A 238 -11.18 -26.41 3.07
N ARG A 239 -10.28 -25.58 3.62
CA ARG A 239 -9.86 -25.67 5.03
C ARG A 239 -10.81 -24.95 5.99
N VAL A 240 -11.65 -24.08 5.48
CA VAL A 240 -12.72 -23.42 6.22
C VAL A 240 -14.01 -23.73 5.46
N LYS A 241 -14.93 -24.46 6.11
CA LYS A 241 -16.20 -24.88 5.50
C LYS A 241 -17.30 -23.83 5.65
N GLU A 242 -17.21 -23.00 6.68
CA GLU A 242 -18.25 -22.06 7.06
C GLU A 242 -17.64 -20.75 7.56
N GLY A 243 -18.36 -19.65 7.33
CA GLY A 243 -17.95 -18.31 7.73
C GLY A 243 -17.16 -17.57 6.66
N THR A 244 -17.48 -16.29 6.50
CA THR A 244 -16.74 -15.33 5.68
C THR A 244 -15.74 -14.56 6.54
N THR A 245 -14.73 -13.93 5.93
CA THR A 245 -13.83 -13.00 6.63
C THR A 245 -14.63 -11.93 7.39
N PHE A 246 -15.74 -11.47 6.81
CA PHE A 246 -16.69 -10.56 7.44
C PHE A 246 -17.24 -11.14 8.75
N SER A 247 -17.79 -12.35 8.73
CA SER A 247 -18.37 -12.98 9.93
C SER A 247 -17.31 -13.28 10.99
N TYR A 248 -16.11 -13.67 10.56
CA TYR A 248 -14.98 -13.90 11.45
C TYR A 248 -14.61 -12.60 12.18
N LEU A 249 -14.38 -11.51 11.45
CA LEU A 249 -13.98 -10.23 12.04
C LEU A 249 -15.07 -9.68 12.95
N LYS A 250 -16.34 -9.65 12.50
CA LYS A 250 -17.46 -9.22 13.33
C LYS A 250 -17.51 -9.97 14.66
N THR A 251 -17.35 -11.30 14.63
CA THR A 251 -17.37 -12.15 15.84
C THR A 251 -16.15 -11.92 16.72
N ARG A 252 -14.95 -11.83 16.12
CA ARG A 252 -13.67 -11.79 16.84
C ARG A 252 -13.39 -10.44 17.48
N ILE A 253 -13.64 -9.33 16.78
CA ILE A 253 -13.37 -7.98 17.29
C ILE A 253 -14.64 -7.26 17.76
N GLY A 254 -15.82 -7.85 17.52
CA GLY A 254 -17.11 -7.29 17.94
C GLY A 254 -17.64 -6.19 17.02
N ASP A 255 -18.97 -6.01 17.04
CA ASP A 255 -19.70 -5.07 16.17
C ASP A 255 -19.15 -3.65 16.22
N TYR A 256 -18.76 -3.17 17.41
CA TYR A 256 -18.23 -1.82 17.61
C TYR A 256 -16.95 -1.60 16.80
N PHE A 257 -15.88 -2.33 17.14
CA PHE A 257 -14.59 -2.17 16.47
C PHE A 257 -14.66 -2.53 15.00
N PHE A 258 -15.50 -3.50 14.63
CA PHE A 258 -15.74 -3.86 13.24
C PHE A 258 -16.40 -2.74 12.44
N SER A 259 -17.35 -2.01 13.03
CA SER A 259 -17.98 -0.86 12.39
C SER A 259 -17.02 0.32 12.18
N LEU A 260 -16.16 0.60 13.16
CA LEU A 260 -15.11 1.62 13.04
C LEU A 260 -14.09 1.23 11.96
N LEU A 261 -13.79 -0.06 11.87
CA LEU A 261 -12.94 -0.66 10.83
C LEU A 261 -13.45 -0.33 9.43
N ILE A 262 -14.73 -0.56 9.21
CA ILE A 262 -15.35 -0.26 7.93
C ILE A 262 -15.38 1.24 7.67
N ALA A 263 -15.70 2.05 8.68
CA ALA A 263 -15.76 3.50 8.57
C ALA A 263 -14.40 4.12 8.18
N ASP A 264 -13.34 3.75 8.89
CA ASP A 264 -11.98 4.24 8.67
C ASP A 264 -11.50 3.87 7.27
N ALA A 265 -11.69 2.61 6.89
CA ALA A 265 -11.24 2.15 5.59
C ALA A 265 -11.93 2.86 4.43
N ARG A 266 -13.23 3.10 4.55
CA ARG A 266 -13.98 3.85 3.54
C ARG A 266 -13.55 5.31 3.47
N ASN A 267 -13.15 5.92 4.59
CA ASN A 267 -12.62 7.29 4.60
C ASN A 267 -11.26 7.37 3.88
N LEU A 268 -10.49 6.29 3.86
CA LEU A 268 -9.28 6.15 3.05
C LEU A 268 -9.55 5.78 1.57
N GLY A 269 -10.81 5.78 1.14
CA GLY A 269 -11.18 5.47 -0.24
C GLY A 269 -11.22 3.96 -0.57
N ASN A 270 -11.20 3.08 0.43
CA ASN A 270 -11.33 1.65 0.21
C ASN A 270 -12.77 1.29 -0.22
N THR A 271 -12.94 1.00 -1.51
CA THR A 271 -14.24 0.63 -2.09
C THR A 271 -14.66 -0.80 -1.79
N TYR A 272 -13.72 -1.70 -1.47
CA TYR A 272 -13.99 -3.11 -1.18
C TYR A 272 -14.89 -3.30 0.06
N LEU A 273 -14.76 -2.40 1.04
CA LEU A 273 -15.52 -2.48 2.29
C LEU A 273 -16.89 -1.79 2.22
N VAL A 274 -17.28 -1.25 1.06
CA VAL A 274 -18.62 -0.71 0.85
C VAL A 274 -19.68 -1.80 1.03
N ASP A 275 -19.44 -2.99 0.48
CA ASP A 275 -20.41 -4.08 0.57
C ASP A 275 -20.45 -4.70 1.97
N TRP A 276 -19.33 -4.72 2.68
CA TRP A 276 -19.30 -5.08 4.10
C TRP A 276 -20.09 -4.08 4.95
N GLU A 277 -20.00 -2.77 4.67
CA GLU A 277 -20.81 -1.77 5.37
C GLU A 277 -22.31 -2.03 5.19
N LYS A 278 -22.74 -2.25 3.94
CA LYS A 278 -24.15 -2.55 3.63
C LYS A 278 -24.60 -3.83 4.32
N GLU A 279 -23.77 -4.87 4.33
CA GLU A 279 -24.09 -6.13 4.97
C GLU A 279 -24.23 -5.97 6.50
N LEU A 280 -23.33 -5.21 7.12
CA LEU A 280 -23.44 -4.86 8.54
C LEU A 280 -24.74 -4.11 8.84
N PHE A 281 -25.13 -3.16 7.98
CA PHE A 281 -26.38 -2.42 8.13
C PHE A 281 -27.62 -3.30 8.00
N LYS A 282 -27.65 -4.25 7.06
CA LYS A 282 -28.73 -5.25 6.96
C LYS A 282 -28.84 -6.09 8.23
N ILE A 283 -27.70 -6.52 8.79
CA ILE A 283 -27.67 -7.29 10.03
C ILE A 283 -28.25 -6.47 11.18
N TRP A 284 -27.81 -5.22 11.35
CA TRP A 284 -28.35 -4.32 12.37
C TRP A 284 -29.85 -4.08 12.22
N LYS A 285 -30.34 -3.89 11.00
CA LYS A 285 -31.78 -3.78 10.74
C LYS A 285 -32.54 -5.05 11.12
N LYS A 286 -32.02 -6.23 10.76
CA LYS A 286 -32.60 -7.51 11.15
C LYS A 286 -32.60 -7.73 12.68
N GLU A 287 -31.60 -7.21 13.37
CA GLU A 287 -31.49 -7.22 14.84
C GLU A 287 -32.38 -6.15 15.52
N GLY A 288 -33.12 -5.34 14.76
CA GLY A 288 -33.96 -4.25 15.30
C GLY A 288 -33.17 -3.05 15.81
N VAL A 289 -31.90 -2.91 15.42
CA VAL A 289 -31.06 -1.78 15.81
C VAL A 289 -31.42 -0.56 14.96
N THR A 290 -32.05 0.45 15.58
CA THR A 290 -32.30 1.73 14.91
C THR A 290 -31.03 2.60 14.86
N PRO A 291 -30.97 3.64 14.01
CA PRO A 291 -29.86 4.60 14.06
C PRO A 291 -29.63 5.24 15.44
N ASN A 292 -30.69 5.42 16.23
CA ASN A 292 -30.59 5.91 17.61
C ASN A 292 -30.07 4.83 18.57
N ASP A 293 -30.43 3.57 18.37
CA ASP A 293 -29.91 2.46 19.17
C ASP A 293 -28.44 2.18 18.87
N LEU A 294 -28.01 2.41 17.63
CA LEU A 294 -26.61 2.29 17.24
C LEU A 294 -25.73 3.21 18.10
N TYR A 295 -26.19 4.45 18.36
CA TYR A 295 -25.52 5.35 19.30
C TYR A 295 -25.31 4.68 20.67
N ARG A 296 -26.33 4.01 21.20
CA ARG A 296 -26.23 3.33 22.50
C ARG A 296 -25.34 2.08 22.45
N LYS A 297 -25.42 1.29 21.36
CA LYS A 297 -24.67 0.04 21.16
C LYS A 297 -23.19 0.27 20.90
N VAL A 298 -22.86 1.36 20.20
CA VAL A 298 -21.50 1.72 19.77
C VAL A 298 -20.83 2.67 20.77
N ILE A 299 -21.51 3.73 21.23
CA ILE A 299 -20.86 4.85 21.93
C ILE A 299 -20.86 4.68 23.46
N LEU A 300 -21.81 3.97 24.07
CA LEU A 300 -21.81 3.82 25.54
C LEU A 300 -20.70 2.89 26.08
N ARG A 301 -20.08 2.08 25.21
CA ARG A 301 -18.91 1.26 25.59
C ARG A 301 -17.60 2.06 25.67
N THR A 302 -17.58 3.33 25.27
CA THR A 302 -16.34 4.10 25.03
C THR A 302 -16.05 5.17 26.09
N LYS A 303 -16.69 5.09 27.27
CA LYS A 303 -16.35 5.96 28.41
C LYS A 303 -14.85 5.97 28.77
N TYR A 304 -14.07 5.01 28.26
CA TYR A 304 -12.64 4.84 28.48
C TYR A 304 -11.72 5.17 27.28
N TYR A 305 -12.25 5.43 26.08
CA TYR A 305 -11.44 5.67 24.86
C TYR A 305 -11.94 6.92 24.12
N LYS A 306 -11.68 8.10 24.69
CA LYS A 306 -12.02 9.40 24.07
C LYS A 306 -10.80 9.99 23.35
N SER A 307 -10.32 9.31 22.31
CA SER A 307 -9.50 10.01 21.33
C SER A 307 -10.44 10.68 20.31
N ASP A 308 -10.19 11.94 19.94
CA ASP A 308 -11.03 12.66 18.95
C ASP A 308 -11.25 11.89 17.62
N PRO A 309 -10.28 11.12 17.08
CA PRO A 309 -10.46 10.37 15.85
C PRO A 309 -11.58 9.32 15.89
N ASP A 310 -11.74 8.59 17.00
CA ASP A 310 -12.74 7.52 17.09
C ASP A 310 -14.16 8.08 17.05
N ARG A 311 -14.38 9.23 17.73
CA ARG A 311 -15.66 9.93 17.72
C ARG A 311 -16.08 10.37 16.32
N MET A 312 -15.13 10.80 15.49
CA MET A 312 -15.42 11.16 14.09
C MET A 312 -15.86 9.92 13.29
N LEU A 313 -15.19 8.78 13.46
CA LEU A 313 -15.55 7.54 12.77
C LEU A 313 -16.93 7.02 13.21
N GLU A 314 -17.25 7.12 14.49
CA GLU A 314 -18.57 6.79 15.04
C GLU A 314 -19.69 7.63 14.40
N GLU A 315 -19.49 8.94 14.29
CA GLU A 315 -20.45 9.84 13.66
C GLU A 315 -20.60 9.53 12.16
N VAL A 316 -19.49 9.24 11.47
CA VAL A 316 -19.51 8.84 10.06
C VAL A 316 -20.33 7.56 9.85
N ILE A 317 -20.08 6.50 10.62
CA ILE A 317 -20.81 5.23 10.44
C ILE A 317 -22.29 5.38 10.81
N ARG A 318 -22.61 6.16 11.87
CA ARG A 318 -23.99 6.45 12.27
C ARG A 318 -24.75 7.20 11.17
N ASN A 319 -24.18 8.27 10.63
CA ASN A 319 -24.84 9.07 9.61
C ASN A 319 -25.05 8.26 8.32
N ARG A 320 -24.10 7.39 7.96
CA ARG A 320 -24.25 6.45 6.84
C ARG A 320 -25.33 5.41 7.09
N PHE A 321 -25.40 4.86 8.30
CA PHE A 321 -26.46 3.91 8.66
C PHE A 321 -27.84 4.56 8.64
N ALA A 322 -28.00 5.76 9.20
CA ALA A 322 -29.25 6.52 9.16
C ALA A 322 -29.70 6.81 7.72
N THR A 323 -28.77 7.23 6.87
CA THR A 323 -29.05 7.49 5.45
C THR A 323 -29.48 6.21 4.73
N TRP A 324 -28.77 5.10 4.97
CA TRP A 324 -29.13 3.79 4.41
C TRP A 324 -30.48 3.31 4.93
N TRP A 325 -30.76 3.46 6.23
CA TRP A 325 -31.99 3.08 6.89
C TRP A 325 -33.20 3.75 6.24
N ASN A 326 -33.18 5.09 6.15
CA ASN A 326 -34.27 5.87 5.58
C ASN A 326 -34.53 5.50 4.11
N LYS A 327 -33.49 5.16 3.33
CA LYS A 327 -33.66 4.71 1.94
C LYS A 327 -34.30 3.32 1.80
N ASN A 328 -34.19 2.47 2.82
CA ASN A 328 -34.65 1.09 2.80
C ASN A 328 -35.88 0.86 3.71
N GLU A 329 -36.46 1.89 4.33
CA GLU A 329 -37.73 1.80 5.07
C GLU A 329 -38.95 2.03 4.17
N PHE A 330 -38.78 2.79 3.08
CA PHE A 330 -39.87 3.17 2.17
C PHE A 330 -39.88 2.37 0.85
N ASN A 331 -39.09 1.30 0.78
CA ASN A 331 -39.09 0.28 -0.28
C ASN A 331 -39.32 -1.07 0.37
#